data_AF-A0A4Q5SNX6-F1
#
_entry.id   AF-A0A4Q5SNX6-F1
#
_cell.length_a   1.000
_cell.length_b   1.000
_cell.length_c   1.000
_cell.angle_alpha   90.00
_cell.angle_beta   90.00
_cell.angle_gamma   90.00
#
_symmetry.space_group_name_H-M   'P 1'
#
loop_
_entity.id
_entity.type
_entity.pdbx_description
1 polymer ?
#
loop_
_entity_poly.entity_id
_entity_poly.type
_entity_poly.pdbx_seq_one_letter_code
_entity_poly.pdbx_strand_id
1 'polypeptide(L)'
;MDLIPFLILLLIFLSALVYLIFIIFRWIYRKGYKKVAVIIPSVVVVYLTYSIYTAIYPDDSFYHEEFKTVTLREIPQSAEIIKKDASYPDQHGEYCSVALIKLSKKIISGC
;
A
#
# COMPACT_ATOMS: atom_id res chain seq x y z
N MET A 1 25.15 19.08 7.13
CA MET A 1 26.14 18.09 7.64
C MET A 1 25.27 17.09 8.38
N ASP A 2 24.78 15.98 7.81
CA ASP A 2 25.53 14.82 7.29
C ASP A 2 24.65 13.96 6.33
N LEU A 3 24.18 14.51 5.20
CA LEU A 3 23.33 13.76 4.24
C LEU A 3 24.06 12.62 3.52
N ILE A 4 25.36 12.80 3.27
CA ILE A 4 26.20 11.84 2.52
C ILE A 4 26.31 10.48 3.23
N PRO A 5 26.66 10.37 4.53
CA PRO A 5 26.75 9.06 5.19
C PRO A 5 25.40 8.34 5.25
N PHE A 6 24.27 9.04 5.37
CA PHE A 6 22.94 8.43 5.32
C PHE A 6 22.65 7.81 3.95
N LEU A 7 22.99 8.50 2.86
CA LEU A 7 22.81 7.95 1.51
C LEU A 7 23.71 6.72 1.27
N ILE A 8 24.95 6.74 1.77
CA ILE A 8 25.85 5.59 1.68
C ILE A 8 25.30 4.40 2.47
N LEU A 9 24.83 4.61 3.70
CA LEU A 9 24.24 3.56 4.52
C LEU A 9 22.98 2.96 3.85
N LEU A 10 22.13 3.81 3.26
CA LEU A 10 20.95 3.38 2.51
C LEU A 10 21.35 2.51 1.31
N LEU A 11 22.37 2.90 0.55
CA LEU A 11 22.87 2.10 -0.58
C LEU A 11 23.44 0.75 -0.13
N ILE A 12 24.19 0.72 0.97
CA ILE A 12 24.71 -0.53 1.56
C ILE A 12 23.54 -1.42 1.98
N PHE A 13 22.53 -0.86 2.65
CA PHE A 13 21.35 -1.62 3.06
C PHE A 13 20.57 -2.20 1.85
N LEU A 14 20.31 -1.38 0.83
CA LEU A 14 19.62 -1.83 -0.40
C LEU A 14 20.43 -2.90 -1.14
N SER A 15 21.75 -2.74 -1.26
CA SER A 15 22.62 -3.74 -1.90
C SER A 15 22.67 -5.05 -1.12
N ALA A 16 22.69 -5.00 0.22
CA ALA A 16 22.63 -6.19 1.07
C ALA A 16 21.32 -6.96 0.89
N LEU A 17 20.18 -6.27 0.76
CA LEU A 17 18.88 -6.90 0.48
C LEU A 17 18.88 -7.61 -0.88
N VAL A 18 19.39 -6.95 -1.93
CA VAL A 18 19.51 -7.56 -3.27
C VAL A 18 20.44 -8.77 -3.24
N TYR A 19 21.56 -8.68 -2.52
CA TYR A 19 22.52 -9.77 -2.37
C TYR A 19 21.92 -10.98 -1.64
N LEU A 20 21.11 -10.75 -0.61
CA LEU A 20 20.40 -11.82 0.11
C LEU A 20 19.43 -12.55 -0.81
N ILE A 21 18.63 -11.82 -1.60
CA ILE A 21 17.72 -12.39 -2.61
C ILE A 21 18.52 -13.23 -3.62
N PHE A 22 19.68 -12.75 -4.06
CA PHE A 22 20.55 -13.48 -4.97
C PHE A 22 21.11 -14.78 -4.36
N ILE A 23 21.51 -14.78 -3.08
CA ILE A 23 21.96 -16.00 -2.38
C ILE A 23 20.83 -17.03 -2.32
N ILE A 24 19.62 -16.61 -1.95
CA ILE A 24 18.45 -17.49 -1.86
C ILE A 24 18.12 -18.07 -3.24
N PHE A 25 18.08 -17.22 -4.28
CA PHE A 25 17.87 -17.63 -5.66
C PHE A 25 18.90 -18.69 -6.09
N ARG A 26 20.20 -18.40 -5.88
CA ARG A 26 21.30 -19.30 -6.23
C ARG A 26 21.20 -20.62 -5.47
N TRP A 27 20.81 -20.61 -4.20
CA TRP A 27 20.66 -21.80 -3.38
C TRP A 27 19.52 -22.70 -3.87
N ILE A 28 18.34 -22.13 -4.16
CA ILE A 28 17.20 -22.89 -4.70
C ILE A 28 17.50 -23.41 -6.10
N TYR A 29 18.15 -22.60 -6.94
CA TYR A 29 18.53 -23.00 -8.29
C TYR A 29 19.53 -24.16 -8.28
N ARG A 30 20.52 -24.13 -7.38
CA ARG A 30 21.48 -25.24 -7.19
C ARG A 30 20.84 -26.54 -6.74
N LYS A 31 19.71 -26.49 -6.01
CA LYS A 31 18.95 -27.69 -5.62
C LYS A 31 18.10 -28.28 -6.76
N GLY A 32 18.13 -27.71 -7.97
CA GLY A 32 17.43 -28.21 -9.14
C GLY A 32 16.00 -27.67 -9.33
N TYR A 33 15.49 -26.89 -8.38
CA TYR A 33 14.13 -26.31 -8.44
C TYR A 33 14.09 -25.02 -9.27
N LYS A 34 14.49 -25.09 -10.55
CA LYS A 34 14.67 -23.90 -11.42
C LYS A 34 13.40 -23.04 -11.54
N LYS A 35 12.22 -23.66 -11.68
CA LYS A 35 10.94 -22.94 -11.76
C LYS A 35 10.62 -22.21 -10.46
N VAL A 36 10.76 -22.90 -9.32
CA VAL A 36 10.49 -22.35 -7.98
C VAL A 36 11.44 -21.20 -7.66
N ALA A 37 12.72 -21.32 -8.05
CA ALA A 37 13.72 -20.27 -7.88
C ALA A 37 13.31 -18.95 -8.55
N VAL A 38 12.56 -18.99 -9.65
CA VAL A 38 12.07 -17.79 -10.34
C VAL A 38 10.71 -17.35 -9.81
N ILE A 39 9.76 -18.28 -9.62
CA ILE A 39 8.38 -17.96 -9.23
C ILE A 39 8.33 -17.25 -7.88
N ILE A 40 9.04 -17.75 -6.86
CA ILE A 40 9.01 -17.17 -5.51
C ILE A 40 9.42 -15.70 -5.51
N PRO A 41 10.62 -15.31 -5.99
CA PRO A 41 11.01 -13.90 -5.98
C PRO A 41 10.10 -13.05 -6.88
N SER A 42 9.60 -13.57 -8.00
CA SER A 42 8.65 -12.84 -8.83
C SER A 42 7.34 -12.52 -8.08
N VAL A 43 6.77 -13.50 -7.36
CA VAL A 43 5.56 -13.29 -6.55
C VAL A 43 5.82 -12.28 -5.44
N VAL A 44 6.97 -12.37 -4.76
CA VAL A 44 7.35 -11.42 -3.71
C VAL A 44 7.46 -10.00 -4.26
N VAL A 45 8.10 -9.81 -5.42
CA VAL A 45 8.22 -8.49 -6.07
C VAL A 45 6.83 -7.95 -6.42
N VAL A 46 5.96 -8.75 -7.05
CA VAL A 46 4.60 -8.34 -7.40
C VAL A 46 3.80 -7.95 -6.16
N TYR A 47 3.86 -8.75 -5.09
CA TYR A 47 3.20 -8.45 -3.83
C TYR A 47 3.69 -7.15 -3.21
N LEU A 48 5.01 -6.95 -3.13
CA LEU A 48 5.60 -5.72 -2.58
C LEU A 48 5.22 -4.50 -3.41
N THR A 49 5.27 -4.59 -4.74
CA THR A 49 4.83 -3.52 -5.63
C THR A 49 3.36 -3.18 -5.41
N TYR A 50 2.50 -4.19 -5.31
CA TYR A 50 1.09 -4.00 -5.01
C TYR A 50 0.88 -3.31 -3.65
N SER A 51 1.54 -3.79 -2.59
CA SER A 51 1.43 -3.20 -1.25
C SER A 51 1.91 -1.76 -1.20
N ILE A 52 3.02 -1.43 -1.86
CA ILE A 52 3.53 -0.05 -1.94
C ILE A 52 2.53 0.82 -2.71
N TYR A 53 2.00 0.32 -3.82
CA TYR A 53 1.01 1.03 -4.61
C TYR A 53 -0.24 1.35 -3.80
N THR A 54 -0.82 0.37 -3.11
CA THR A 54 -2.02 0.56 -2.27
C THR A 54 -1.74 1.40 -1.02
N ALA A 55 -0.50 1.44 -0.53
CA ALA A 55 -0.12 2.31 0.58
C ALA A 55 -0.04 3.79 0.15
N ILE A 56 0.35 4.06 -1.10
CA ILE A 56 0.41 5.43 -1.65
C ILE A 56 -0.96 5.85 -2.20
N TYR A 57 -1.70 4.92 -2.79
CA TYR A 57 -3.02 5.14 -3.39
C TYR A 57 -4.03 4.20 -2.74
N PRO A 58 -4.62 4.59 -1.59
CA PRO A 58 -5.54 3.71 -0.86
C PRO A 58 -6.78 3.33 -1.67
N ASP A 59 -7.22 2.09 -1.48
CA ASP A 59 -8.45 1.57 -2.10
C ASP A 59 -9.71 2.23 -1.51
N ASP A 60 -10.86 2.05 -2.17
CA ASP A 60 -12.13 2.64 -1.74
C ASP A 60 -12.57 2.17 -0.34
N SER A 61 -12.18 0.94 0.03
CA SER A 61 -12.45 0.39 1.36
C SER A 61 -11.86 1.23 2.48
N PHE A 62 -10.66 1.81 2.28
CA PHE A 62 -10.04 2.71 3.25
C PHE A 62 -10.91 3.94 3.51
N TYR A 63 -11.43 4.57 2.45
CA TYR A 63 -12.27 5.76 2.58
C TYR A 63 -13.66 5.45 3.14
N HIS A 64 -14.18 4.24 2.92
CA HIS A 64 -15.41 3.78 3.56
C HIS A 64 -15.23 3.60 5.07
N GLU A 65 -14.11 3.01 5.50
CA GLU A 65 -13.76 2.85 6.92
C GLU A 65 -13.50 4.21 7.58
N GLU A 66 -12.82 5.12 6.90
CA GLU A 66 -12.59 6.49 7.37
C GLU A 66 -13.90 7.27 7.56
N PHE A 67 -14.81 7.19 6.58
CA PHE A 67 -16.13 7.79 6.70
C PHE A 67 -16.86 7.28 7.95
N LYS A 68 -16.82 5.96 8.19
CA LYS A 68 -17.43 5.36 9.38
C LYS A 68 -16.78 5.81 10.67
N THR A 69 -15.46 5.89 10.70
CA THR A 69 -14.71 6.31 11.89
C THR A 69 -14.99 7.78 12.25
N VAL A 70 -15.00 8.67 11.26
CA VAL A 70 -15.20 10.11 11.48
C VAL A 70 -16.67 10.48 11.72
N THR A 71 -17.60 9.87 10.98
CA THR A 71 -19.03 10.22 11.07
C THR A 71 -19.82 9.34 12.04
N LEU A 72 -19.22 8.24 12.50
CA LEU A 72 -19.86 7.19 13.30
C LEU A 72 -21.07 6.54 12.60
N ARG A 73 -21.10 6.56 11.26
CA ARG A 73 -22.19 6.00 10.43
C ARG A 73 -21.64 5.13 9.32
N GLU A 74 -22.36 4.07 9.01
CA GLU A 74 -22.07 3.28 7.81
C GLU A 74 -22.29 4.14 6.55
N ILE A 75 -21.36 4.06 5.60
CA ILE A 75 -21.53 4.70 4.31
C ILE A 75 -22.70 4.02 3.56
N PRO A 76 -23.61 4.77 2.90
CA PRO A 76 -24.70 4.17 2.16
C PRO A 76 -24.18 3.25 1.05
N GLN A 77 -24.83 2.10 0.82
CA GLN A 77 -24.43 1.18 -0.27
C GLN A 77 -24.50 1.82 -1.67
N SER A 78 -25.29 2.88 -1.83
CA SER A 78 -25.38 3.65 -3.07
C SER A 78 -24.32 4.75 -3.20
N ALA A 79 -23.37 4.81 -2.27
CA ALA A 79 -22.29 5.78 -2.30
C ALA A 79 -21.24 5.35 -3.32
N GLU A 80 -20.89 6.28 -4.20
CA GLU A 80 -19.84 6.09 -5.21
C GLU A 80 -18.74 7.14 -4.94
N ILE A 81 -17.51 6.69 -4.73
CA ILE A 81 -16.37 7.60 -4.58
C ILE A 81 -15.96 8.09 -5.97
N ILE A 82 -16.16 9.38 -6.24
CA ILE A 82 -15.78 10.00 -7.52
C ILE A 82 -14.30 10.38 -7.52
N LYS A 83 -13.82 10.90 -6.40
CA LYS A 83 -12.45 11.39 -6.24
C LYS A 83 -12.00 11.13 -4.82
N LYS A 84 -10.75 10.72 -4.65
CA LYS A 84 -10.16 10.40 -3.36
C LYS A 84 -8.68 10.77 -3.36
N ASP A 85 -8.20 11.23 -2.22
CA ASP A 85 -6.80 11.54 -1.99
C ASP A 85 -6.48 11.38 -0.51
N ALA A 86 -5.25 11.01 -0.18
CA ALA A 86 -4.80 10.87 1.21
C ALA A 86 -3.31 11.19 1.31
N SER A 87 -2.92 11.92 2.35
CA SER A 87 -1.51 12.11 2.67
C SER A 87 -0.93 10.83 3.26
N TYR A 88 0.36 10.59 3.02
CA TYR A 88 1.06 9.52 3.73
C TYR A 88 1.12 9.84 5.23
N PRO A 89 0.92 8.85 6.13
CA PRO A 89 0.97 9.09 7.56
C PRO A 89 2.35 9.59 8.01
N ASP A 90 2.34 10.51 8.98
CA ASP A 90 3.57 10.94 9.63
C ASP A 90 4.09 9.87 10.63
N GLN A 91 5.14 10.20 11.38
CA GLN A 91 5.74 9.26 12.35
C GLN A 91 4.81 8.92 13.54
N HIS A 92 3.77 9.72 13.75
CA HIS A 92 2.74 9.51 14.77
C HIS A 92 1.48 8.84 14.19
N GLY A 93 1.47 8.57 12.89
CA GLY A 93 0.32 8.00 12.19
C GLY A 93 -0.76 9.04 11.87
N GLU A 94 -0.46 10.33 11.97
CA GLU A 94 -1.38 11.40 11.57
C GLU A 94 -1.37 11.55 10.06
N TYR A 95 -2.55 11.67 9.46
CA TYR A 95 -2.74 11.87 8.03
C TYR A 95 -4.04 12.64 7.76
N CYS A 96 -4.13 13.21 6.57
CA CYS A 96 -5.33 13.83 6.04
C CYS A 96 -5.89 12.96 4.91
N SER A 97 -7.17 12.63 4.97
CA SER A 97 -7.90 11.93 3.92
C SER A 97 -9.03 12.82 3.38
N VAL A 98 -9.31 12.75 2.08
CA VAL A 98 -10.46 13.41 1.45
C VAL A 98 -11.10 12.47 0.43
N ALA A 99 -12.42 12.37 0.49
CA ALA A 99 -13.22 11.63 -0.48
C ALA A 99 -14.43 12.46 -0.92
N LEU A 100 -14.61 12.61 -2.23
CA LEU A 100 -15.80 13.15 -2.85
C LEU A 100 -16.75 12.00 -3.15
N ILE A 101 -17.81 11.91 -2.36
CA ILE A 101 -18.79 10.82 -2.42
C ILE A 101 -20.05 11.32 -3.12
N LYS A 102 -20.45 10.62 -4.18
CA LYS A 102 -21.75 10.79 -4.82
C LYS A 102 -22.77 9.91 -4.12
N LEU A 103 -23.88 10.50 -3.72
CA LEU A 103 -25.01 9.77 -3.14
C LEU A 103 -26.14 9.69 -4.16
N SER A 104 -26.72 8.50 -4.32
CA SER A 104 -27.99 8.37 -5.04
C SER A 104 -29.10 9.10 -4.28
N LYS A 105 -30.02 9.73 -5.01
CA LYS A 105 -31.16 10.44 -4.42
C LYS A 105 -32.19 9.41 -3.95
N LYS A 106 -31.92 8.73 -2.83
CA LYS A 106 -32.99 8.04 -2.09
C LYS A 106 -33.73 9.11 -1.30
N ILE A 107 -34.94 9.44 -1.75
CA ILE A 107 -35.88 10.33 -1.06
C ILE A 107 -35.98 9.87 0.39
N ILE A 108 -35.49 10.67 1.33
CA ILE A 108 -35.78 10.49 2.74
C ILE A 108 -37.21 11.00 2.92
N SER A 109 -38.19 10.12 2.74
CA SER A 109 -39.54 10.33 3.25
C SER A 109 -39.50 10.05 4.75
N GLY A 110 -39.38 11.12 5.54
CA GLY A 110 -39.37 11.07 6.98
C GLY A 110 -39.26 12.48 7.55
N CYS A 111 -40.40 13.18 7.55
CA CYS A 111 -40.67 14.29 8.46
C CYS A 111 -40.66 13.80 9.91
#